data_AF-A0A1G1BF41-F1
#
_entry.id   AF-A0A1G1BF41-F1
#
_cell.length_a   1.000
_cell.length_b   1.000
_cell.length_c   1.000
_cell.angle_alpha   90.00
_cell.angle_beta   90.00
_cell.angle_gamma   90.00
#
_symmetry.space_group_name_H-M   'P 1'
#
loop_
_entity.id
_entity.type
_entity.pdbx_description
1 polymer ?
#
loop_
_entity_poly.entity_id
_entity_poly.type
_entity_poly.pdbx_seq_one_letter_code
_entity_poly.pdbx_strand_id
1 'polypeptide(L)'
;MRKLLALISVLGLTVLMISCDKGIEPLEVVGPSAFSGKVTFEGQWPEGIKRTHVVVFKEEIKSVGDFFLPNLSFVVDSIPYGTKEFTYNSLEKPFSTIFKFAPGTYKYVVVAQSKTPVLTFNRADWTVVGVYCESGNQANPKTMIVNPGKTTTDVNITVDFQNPPPQPPM
;
A
#
# COMPACT_ATOMS: atom_id res chain seq x y z
N MET A 1 60.73 -27.22 -33.55
CA MET A 1 60.55 -26.67 -32.19
C MET A 1 60.13 -25.18 -32.18
N ARG A 2 60.83 -24.26 -32.85
CA ARG A 2 60.43 -22.82 -32.93
C ARG A 2 59.00 -22.57 -33.45
N LYS A 3 58.55 -23.29 -34.48
CA LYS A 3 57.17 -23.17 -35.02
C LYS A 3 56.08 -23.70 -34.07
N LEU A 4 56.42 -24.65 -33.19
CA LEU A 4 55.51 -25.24 -32.21
C LEU A 4 55.35 -24.32 -30.99
N LEU A 5 56.44 -23.69 -30.53
CA LEU A 5 56.40 -22.65 -29.49
C LEU A 5 55.62 -21.40 -29.95
N ALA A 6 55.75 -21.00 -31.22
CA ALA A 6 54.97 -19.89 -31.77
C ALA A 6 53.47 -20.20 -31.81
N LEU A 7 53.08 -21.44 -32.16
CA LEU A 7 51.68 -21.86 -32.16
C LEU A 7 51.07 -21.86 -30.75
N ILE A 8 51.82 -22.33 -29.75
CA ILE A 8 51.37 -22.36 -28.35
C ILE A 8 51.25 -20.93 -27.79
N SER A 9 52.16 -20.03 -28.18
CA SER A 9 52.11 -18.62 -27.77
C SER A 9 50.92 -17.87 -28.39
N VAL A 10 50.54 -18.19 -29.64
CA VAL A 10 49.38 -17.58 -30.31
C VAL A 10 48.07 -18.15 -29.75
N LEU A 11 48.02 -19.44 -29.45
CA LEU A 11 46.85 -20.11 -28.86
C LEU A 11 46.62 -19.69 -27.40
N GLY A 12 47.68 -19.47 -26.62
CA GLY A 12 47.58 -18.94 -25.26
C GLY A 12 47.07 -17.50 -25.20
N LEU A 13 47.42 -16.67 -26.20
CA LEU A 13 47.02 -15.27 -26.26
C LEU A 13 45.55 -15.08 -26.68
N THR A 14 44.97 -16.04 -27.41
CA THR A 14 43.56 -16.00 -27.83
C THR A 14 42.60 -16.40 -26.70
N VAL A 15 43.02 -17.24 -25.75
CA VAL A 15 42.20 -17.65 -24.60
C VAL A 15 42.02 -16.52 -23.57
N LEU A 16 42.97 -15.57 -23.49
CA LEU A 16 42.91 -14.44 -22.56
C LEU A 16 41.95 -13.32 -23.00
N MET A 17 41.53 -13.30 -24.27
CA MET A 17 40.63 -12.27 -24.83
C MET A 17 39.14 -12.63 -24.69
N ILE A 18 38.80 -13.81 -24.19
CA ILE A 18 37.40 -14.29 -24.02
C ILE A 18 36.91 -14.15 -22.57
N SER A 19 37.74 -13.59 -21.67
CA SER A 19 37.45 -13.49 -20.24
C SER A 19 37.28 -12.04 -19.79
N CYS A 20 36.33 -11.32 -20.37
CA CYS A 20 35.88 -10.05 -19.78
C CYS A 20 34.54 -9.60 -20.39
N ASP A 21 33.43 -10.27 -20.05
CA ASP A 21 32.13 -9.60 -20.25
C ASP A 21 31.00 -10.11 -19.35
N LYS A 22 31.29 -10.23 -18.05
CA LYS A 22 30.25 -10.24 -17.02
C LYS A 22 30.74 -9.41 -15.84
N GLY A 23 30.80 -8.09 -16.09
CA GLY A 23 30.87 -7.11 -15.01
C GLY A 23 29.76 -7.40 -14.00
N ILE A 24 30.02 -7.10 -12.74
CA ILE A 24 29.08 -7.23 -11.63
C ILE A 24 27.82 -6.46 -12.02
N GLU A 25 26.79 -7.18 -12.47
CA GLU A 25 25.49 -6.60 -12.78
C GLU A 25 25.01 -5.91 -11.50
N PRO A 26 24.70 -4.60 -11.52
CA PRO A 26 24.16 -3.95 -10.35
C PRO A 26 22.92 -4.75 -9.92
N LEU A 27 22.89 -5.20 -8.67
CA LEU A 27 21.67 -5.77 -8.11
C LEU A 27 20.55 -4.79 -8.40
N GLU A 28 19.52 -5.22 -9.16
CA GLU A 28 18.37 -4.38 -9.44
C GLU A 28 17.83 -3.89 -8.09
N VAL A 29 17.99 -2.59 -7.83
CA VAL A 29 17.45 -1.97 -6.63
C VAL A 29 15.94 -1.97 -6.82
N VAL A 30 15.28 -2.99 -6.28
CA VAL A 30 13.83 -3.08 -6.23
C VAL A 30 13.35 -1.84 -5.46
N GLY A 31 12.67 -0.92 -6.16
CA GLY A 31 12.16 0.32 -5.57
C GLY A 31 11.21 0.07 -4.40
N PRO A 32 10.79 1.13 -3.68
CA PRO A 32 9.81 0.95 -2.61
C PRO A 32 8.47 0.48 -3.19
N SER A 33 7.78 -0.41 -2.46
CA SER A 33 6.45 -0.89 -2.85
C SER A 33 5.38 0.01 -2.24
N ALA A 34 4.36 0.36 -3.02
CA ALA A 34 3.44 1.43 -2.65
C ALA A 34 2.02 1.19 -3.16
N PHE A 35 1.09 2.02 -2.71
CA PHE A 35 -0.22 2.17 -3.32
C PHE A 35 -0.64 3.64 -3.37
N SER A 36 -1.48 3.97 -4.34
CA SER A 36 -2.02 5.31 -4.51
C SER A 36 -3.44 5.29 -5.03
N GLY A 37 -4.16 6.38 -4.76
CA GLY A 37 -5.52 6.55 -5.21
C GLY A 37 -6.11 7.88 -4.78
N LYS A 38 -7.42 7.97 -4.92
CA LYS A 38 -8.22 9.14 -4.59
C LYS A 38 -9.43 8.74 -3.75
N VAL A 39 -9.69 9.52 -2.71
CA VAL A 39 -10.96 9.46 -1.97
C VAL A 39 -11.87 10.58 -2.49
N THR A 40 -13.09 10.25 -2.87
CA THR A 40 -14.14 11.22 -3.23
C THR A 40 -15.24 11.17 -2.19
N PHE A 41 -15.66 12.33 -1.68
CA PHE A 41 -16.68 12.46 -0.64
C PHE A 41 -17.97 13.05 -1.21
N GLU A 42 -19.09 12.38 -0.95
CA GLU A 42 -20.42 12.72 -1.41
C GLU A 42 -21.35 12.94 -0.21
N GLY A 43 -22.21 13.94 -0.32
CA GLY A 43 -23.10 14.35 0.77
C GLY A 43 -22.44 15.24 1.82
N GLN A 44 -23.15 15.47 2.91
CA GLN A 44 -22.69 16.32 4.00
C GLN A 44 -21.85 15.51 4.98
N TRP A 45 -20.66 16.03 5.31
CA TRP A 45 -19.81 15.44 6.34
C TRP A 45 -20.54 15.43 7.70
N PRO A 46 -20.45 14.32 8.46
CA PRO A 46 -20.98 14.27 9.82
C PRO A 46 -20.31 15.31 10.72
N GLU A 47 -21.06 15.92 11.63
CA GLU A 47 -20.48 16.86 12.58
C GLU A 47 -19.56 16.18 13.60
N GLY A 48 -18.56 16.94 14.08
CA GLY A 48 -17.71 16.52 15.18
C GLY A 48 -16.59 15.53 14.81
N ILE A 49 -16.43 15.18 13.53
CA ILE A 49 -15.30 14.36 13.07
C ILE A 49 -13.98 15.10 13.36
N LYS A 50 -13.05 14.41 14.01
CA LYS A 50 -11.72 14.92 14.35
C LYS A 50 -10.63 14.29 13.50
N ARG A 51 -10.87 13.08 12.98
CA ARG A 51 -9.89 12.29 12.25
C ARG A 51 -10.56 11.56 11.10
N THR A 52 -9.91 11.57 9.95
CA THR A 52 -10.32 10.79 8.77
C THR A 52 -9.06 10.23 8.14
N HIS A 53 -9.01 8.92 7.91
CA HIS A 53 -7.83 8.25 7.37
C HIS A 53 -8.21 7.20 6.35
N VAL A 54 -7.35 6.96 5.37
CA VAL A 54 -7.35 5.69 4.64
C VAL A 54 -6.60 4.67 5.48
N VAL A 55 -7.22 3.53 5.72
CA VAL A 55 -6.70 2.47 6.60
C VAL A 55 -6.66 1.17 5.83
N VAL A 56 -5.55 0.45 5.95
CA VAL A 56 -5.30 -0.81 5.24
C VAL A 56 -5.20 -1.94 6.25
N PHE A 57 -6.01 -2.97 6.07
CA PHE A 57 -5.96 -4.22 6.82
C PHE A 57 -5.57 -5.40 5.91
N LYS A 58 -4.89 -6.40 6.46
CA LYS A 58 -4.58 -7.64 5.73
C LYS A 58 -5.85 -8.45 5.49
N GLU A 59 -6.66 -8.57 6.52
CA GLU A 59 -7.91 -9.30 6.58
C GLU A 59 -9.06 -8.35 6.98
N GLU A 60 -10.27 -8.68 6.53
CA GLU A 60 -11.48 -7.97 6.96
C GLU A 60 -11.70 -8.09 8.48
N ILE A 61 -12.37 -7.09 9.07
CA ILE A 61 -12.70 -7.06 10.49
C ILE A 61 -14.02 -7.82 10.70
N LYS A 62 -13.93 -9.08 11.12
CA LYS A 62 -15.10 -9.95 11.39
C LYS A 62 -15.47 -10.00 12.87
N SER A 63 -14.59 -9.48 13.73
CA SER A 63 -14.73 -9.37 15.17
C SER A 63 -13.89 -8.20 15.69
N VAL A 64 -14.14 -7.76 16.92
CA VAL A 64 -13.33 -6.73 17.57
C VAL A 64 -11.84 -7.13 17.66
N GLY A 65 -11.57 -8.43 17.82
CA GLY A 65 -10.21 -8.98 17.89
C GLY A 65 -9.40 -8.80 16.60
N ASP A 66 -10.06 -8.57 15.45
CA ASP A 66 -9.40 -8.32 14.18
C ASP A 66 -8.89 -6.88 14.04
N PHE A 67 -9.25 -5.99 14.97
CA PHE A 67 -8.76 -4.61 15.04
C PHE A 67 -7.50 -4.53 15.93
N PHE A 68 -6.37 -4.97 15.38
CA PHE A 68 -5.08 -5.02 16.09
C PHE A 68 -3.91 -4.79 15.14
N LEU A 69 -2.76 -4.38 15.68
CA LEU A 69 -1.59 -3.93 14.91
C LEU A 69 -1.11 -4.91 13.82
N PRO A 70 -1.00 -6.24 14.06
CA PRO A 70 -0.64 -7.19 13.01
C PRO A 70 -1.57 -7.23 11.79
N ASN A 71 -2.87 -6.93 11.96
CA ASN A 71 -3.84 -6.83 10.87
C ASN A 71 -3.85 -5.41 10.26
N LEU A 72 -3.77 -4.38 11.11
CA LEU A 72 -3.68 -2.96 10.73
C LEU A 72 -2.31 -2.64 10.10
N SER A 73 -2.23 -2.74 8.79
CA SER A 73 -0.97 -2.74 8.06
C SER A 73 -0.47 -1.35 7.69
N PHE A 74 -1.37 -0.41 7.44
CA PHE A 74 -1.01 0.95 7.07
C PHE A 74 -2.12 1.95 7.36
N VAL A 75 -1.73 3.19 7.60
CA VAL A 75 -2.63 4.34 7.78
C VAL A 75 -2.05 5.51 6.99
N VAL A 76 -2.84 6.04 6.06
CA VAL A 76 -2.52 7.30 5.37
C VAL A 76 -2.78 8.46 6.32
N ASP A 77 -1.96 9.50 6.22
CA ASP A 77 -2.09 10.73 7.01
C ASP A 77 -3.49 11.38 6.89
N SER A 78 -3.82 12.26 7.83
CA SER A 78 -5.17 12.78 8.02
C SER A 78 -5.72 13.48 6.78
N ILE A 79 -6.92 13.09 6.39
CA ILE A 79 -7.73 13.79 5.39
C ILE A 79 -8.40 14.99 6.09
N PRO A 80 -8.25 16.23 5.58
CA PRO A 80 -8.89 17.40 6.18
C PRO A 80 -10.42 17.30 6.16
N TYR A 81 -11.07 17.74 7.25
CA TYR A 81 -12.54 17.78 7.35
C TYR A 81 -13.17 18.61 6.22
N GLY A 82 -14.29 18.13 5.68
CA GLY A 82 -15.02 18.83 4.61
C GLY A 82 -14.35 18.76 3.23
N THR A 83 -13.31 17.95 3.08
CA THR A 83 -12.65 17.71 1.79
C THR A 83 -13.60 17.02 0.82
N LYS A 84 -13.62 17.47 -0.45
CA LYS A 84 -14.39 16.81 -1.53
C LYS A 84 -13.62 15.69 -2.19
N GLU A 85 -12.34 15.91 -2.48
CA GLU A 85 -11.44 14.93 -3.08
C GLU A 85 -10.07 14.96 -2.38
N PHE A 86 -9.49 13.79 -2.12
CA PHE A 86 -8.18 13.66 -1.52
C PHE A 86 -7.34 12.60 -2.25
N THR A 87 -6.28 13.04 -2.92
CA THR A 87 -5.29 12.16 -3.53
C THR A 87 -4.21 11.79 -2.52
N TYR A 88 -3.83 10.51 -2.52
CA TYR A 88 -2.84 9.97 -1.59
C TYR A 88 -1.87 8.99 -2.27
N ASN A 89 -0.68 8.91 -1.68
CA ASN A 89 0.36 7.93 -1.99
C ASN A 89 0.98 7.45 -0.67
N SER A 90 1.10 6.13 -0.50
CA SER A 90 1.63 5.53 0.74
C SER A 90 3.09 5.86 1.04
N LEU A 91 3.87 6.31 0.05
CA LEU A 91 5.26 6.74 0.26
C LEU A 91 5.38 8.17 0.80
N GLU A 92 4.40 9.03 0.49
CA GLU A 92 4.46 10.45 0.81
C GLU A 92 3.73 10.79 2.11
N LYS A 93 2.66 10.04 2.42
CA LYS A 93 1.76 10.35 3.52
C LYS A 93 1.56 9.19 4.51
N PRO A 94 2.61 8.56 5.07
CA PRO A 94 2.44 7.63 6.17
C PRO A 94 2.04 8.40 7.43
N PHE A 95 0.96 7.99 8.11
CA PHE A 95 0.58 8.58 9.39
C PHE A 95 1.64 8.33 10.48
N SER A 96 2.30 7.16 10.47
CA SER A 96 3.34 6.80 11.44
C SER A 96 4.29 5.74 10.87
N THR A 97 5.55 5.78 11.32
CA THR A 97 6.59 4.82 10.96
C THR A 97 6.44 3.47 11.67
N ILE A 98 5.54 3.35 12.64
CA ILE A 98 5.26 2.09 13.33
C ILE A 98 4.58 1.06 12.40
N PHE A 99 3.91 1.53 11.34
CA PHE A 99 3.26 0.68 10.36
C PHE A 99 4.29 0.15 9.37
N LYS A 100 4.52 -1.15 9.40
CA LYS A 100 5.42 -1.84 8.47
C LYS A 100 4.64 -2.27 7.24
N PHE A 101 4.48 -1.35 6.29
CA PHE A 101 3.88 -1.68 5.00
C PHE A 101 4.86 -2.52 4.17
N ALA A 102 4.38 -3.64 3.64
CA ALA A 102 5.18 -4.57 2.86
C ALA A 102 4.42 -4.98 1.58
N PRO A 103 5.11 -5.52 0.56
CA PRO A 103 4.44 -6.24 -0.52
C PRO A 103 3.52 -7.33 0.04
N GLY A 104 2.35 -7.50 -0.56
CA GLY A 104 1.38 -8.47 -0.06
C GLY A 104 -0.04 -8.22 -0.56
N THR A 105 -0.95 -8.98 0.04
CA THR A 105 -2.39 -8.93 -0.25
C THR A 105 -3.10 -8.30 0.92
N TYR A 106 -3.95 -7.32 0.64
CA TYR A 106 -4.72 -6.57 1.62
C TYR A 106 -6.19 -6.64 1.22
N LYS A 107 -6.99 -7.33 2.04
CA LYS A 107 -8.39 -7.62 1.71
C LYS A 107 -9.35 -6.50 2.09
N TYR A 108 -8.90 -5.54 2.89
CA TYR A 108 -9.78 -4.51 3.41
C TYR A 108 -9.06 -3.16 3.49
N VAL A 109 -9.35 -2.30 2.51
CA VAL A 109 -8.87 -0.92 2.44
C VAL A 109 -10.06 0.00 2.57
N VAL A 110 -10.04 0.88 3.56
CA VAL A 110 -11.21 1.67 3.96
C VAL A 110 -10.87 3.11 4.27
N VAL A 111 -11.88 3.97 4.24
CA VAL A 111 -11.84 5.28 4.87
C VAL A 111 -12.52 5.17 6.23
N ALA A 112 -11.81 5.51 7.29
CA ALA A 112 -12.32 5.48 8.66
C ALA A 112 -12.33 6.88 9.27
N GLN A 113 -13.41 7.19 10.00
CA GLN A 113 -13.58 8.44 10.73
C GLN A 113 -13.62 8.20 12.24
N SER A 114 -13.13 9.16 13.00
CA SER A 114 -13.25 9.17 14.45
C SER A 114 -13.60 10.56 14.97
N LYS A 115 -14.40 10.59 16.03
CA LYS A 115 -14.74 11.80 16.80
C LYS A 115 -13.77 12.06 17.94
N THR A 116 -12.83 11.16 18.21
CA THR A 116 -11.84 11.34 19.28
C THR A 116 -10.68 12.19 18.78
N PRO A 117 -10.20 13.15 19.59
CA PRO A 117 -9.06 13.99 19.20
C PRO A 117 -7.73 13.22 19.23
N VAL A 118 -7.66 12.08 19.91
CA VAL A 118 -6.47 11.23 20.01
C VAL A 118 -6.68 9.97 19.18
N LEU A 119 -5.62 9.52 18.50
CA LEU A 119 -5.63 8.23 17.80
C LEU A 119 -5.72 7.10 18.83
N THR A 120 -6.66 6.18 18.64
CA THR A 120 -6.82 5.02 19.50
C THR A 120 -6.80 3.74 18.67
N PHE A 121 -6.38 2.64 19.31
CA PHE A 121 -6.50 1.29 18.76
C PHE A 121 -7.75 0.58 19.27
N ASN A 122 -8.76 1.34 19.73
CA ASN A 122 -10.04 0.80 20.15
C ASN A 122 -11.01 0.81 18.95
N ARG A 123 -11.52 -0.37 18.57
CA ARG A 123 -12.46 -0.53 17.46
C ARG A 123 -13.66 0.42 17.55
N ALA A 124 -14.21 0.62 18.74
CA ALA A 124 -15.43 1.41 18.96
C ALA A 124 -15.27 2.92 18.65
N ASP A 125 -14.05 3.44 18.58
CA ASP A 125 -13.80 4.85 18.31
C ASP A 125 -13.84 5.19 16.81
N TRP A 126 -13.98 4.19 15.95
CA TRP A 126 -13.87 4.32 14.50
C TRP A 126 -15.16 3.94 13.79
N THR A 127 -15.55 4.72 12.79
CA THR A 127 -16.64 4.41 11.85
C THR A 127 -16.05 4.24 10.46
N VAL A 128 -16.38 3.14 9.77
CA VAL A 128 -15.99 2.94 8.37
C VAL A 128 -16.97 3.72 7.49
N VAL A 129 -16.48 4.65 6.69
CA VAL A 129 -17.32 5.52 5.85
C VAL A 129 -17.13 5.30 4.36
N GLY A 130 -16.09 4.56 3.96
CA GLY A 130 -15.88 4.16 2.58
C GLY A 130 -15.07 2.88 2.51
N VAL A 131 -15.30 2.07 1.46
CA VAL A 131 -14.58 0.81 1.23
C VAL A 131 -14.05 0.80 -0.21
N TYR A 132 -12.78 0.43 -0.38
CA TYR A 132 -12.26 0.07 -1.70
C TYR A 132 -12.96 -1.21 -2.16
N CYS A 133 -13.83 -1.10 -3.18
CA CYS A 133 -14.71 -2.16 -3.61
C CYS A 133 -14.83 -2.22 -5.14
N GLU A 134 -15.39 -3.31 -5.63
CA GLU A 134 -15.69 -3.47 -7.06
C GLU A 134 -17.08 -2.93 -7.37
N SER A 135 -17.20 -2.19 -8.47
CA SER A 135 -18.48 -1.65 -8.98
C SER A 135 -19.29 -0.84 -7.96
N GLY A 136 -18.62 -0.22 -6.96
CA GLY A 136 -19.26 0.59 -5.93
C GLY A 136 -20.03 -0.20 -4.86
N ASN A 137 -19.96 -1.54 -4.87
CA ASN A 137 -20.62 -2.36 -3.86
C ASN A 137 -19.79 -2.40 -2.57
N GLN A 138 -20.04 -1.44 -1.68
CA GLN A 138 -19.29 -1.27 -0.43
C GLN A 138 -19.43 -2.43 0.57
N ALA A 139 -20.37 -3.35 0.37
CA ALA A 139 -20.49 -4.58 1.16
C ALA A 139 -19.51 -5.68 0.72
N ASN A 140 -18.86 -5.53 -0.44
CA ASN A 140 -17.91 -6.49 -0.99
C ASN A 140 -16.56 -5.80 -1.23
N PRO A 141 -15.65 -5.81 -0.24
CA PRO A 141 -14.32 -5.23 -0.38
C PRO A 141 -13.54 -5.85 -1.53
N LYS A 142 -12.82 -5.01 -2.28
CA LYS A 142 -11.89 -5.44 -3.32
C LYS A 142 -10.52 -5.68 -2.71
N THR A 143 -9.90 -6.79 -3.11
CA THR A 143 -8.53 -7.09 -2.68
C THR A 143 -7.53 -6.16 -3.38
N MET A 144 -6.68 -5.50 -2.60
CA MET A 144 -5.52 -4.75 -3.07
C MET A 144 -4.28 -5.62 -3.03
N ILE A 145 -3.62 -5.78 -4.18
CA ILE A 145 -2.37 -6.55 -4.31
C ILE A 145 -1.23 -5.56 -4.54
N VAL A 146 -0.22 -5.61 -3.68
CA VAL A 146 0.97 -4.74 -3.72
C VAL A 146 2.17 -5.60 -4.06
N ASN A 147 2.69 -5.42 -5.26
CA ASN A 147 3.83 -6.20 -5.75
C ASN A 147 5.16 -5.58 -5.30
N PRO A 148 6.19 -6.41 -5.05
CA PRO A 148 7.53 -5.90 -4.75
C PRO A 148 8.02 -4.94 -5.83
N GLY A 149 8.54 -3.78 -5.42
CA GLY A 149 9.10 -2.78 -6.34
C GLY A 149 8.09 -1.97 -7.14
N LYS A 150 6.78 -2.12 -6.89
CA LYS A 150 5.73 -1.50 -7.70
C LYS A 150 4.78 -0.67 -6.86
N THR A 151 4.20 0.33 -7.50
CA THR A 151 3.07 1.09 -6.98
C THR A 151 1.77 0.53 -7.55
N THR A 152 0.87 0.09 -6.68
CA THR A 152 -0.50 -0.26 -7.06
C THR A 152 -1.34 1.01 -7.14
N THR A 153 -1.74 1.40 -8.34
CA THR A 153 -2.55 2.60 -8.58
C THR A 153 -4.03 2.29 -8.52
N ASP A 154 -4.85 3.35 -8.65
CA ASP A 154 -6.31 3.26 -8.80
C ASP A 154 -7.02 2.60 -7.60
N VAL A 155 -6.46 2.80 -6.40
CA VAL A 155 -7.09 2.44 -5.12
C VAL A 155 -8.08 3.57 -4.75
N ASN A 156 -9.07 3.78 -5.61
CA ASN A 156 -10.04 4.87 -5.47
C ASN A 156 -11.20 4.45 -4.56
N ILE A 157 -11.62 5.32 -3.65
CA ILE A 157 -12.70 5.06 -2.69
C ILE A 157 -13.71 6.19 -2.77
N THR A 158 -14.99 5.86 -2.96
CA THR A 158 -16.08 6.81 -2.81
C THR A 158 -16.67 6.67 -1.41
N VAL A 159 -16.81 7.79 -0.72
CA VAL A 159 -17.45 7.93 0.58
C VAL A 159 -18.79 8.62 0.34
N ASP A 160 -19.87 7.85 0.36
CA ASP A 160 -21.23 8.36 0.34
C ASP A 160 -21.79 8.35 1.77
N PHE A 161 -21.93 9.53 2.37
CA PHE A 161 -22.43 9.64 3.74
C PHE A 161 -23.93 9.31 3.88
N GLN A 162 -24.69 9.25 2.78
CA GLN A 162 -26.10 8.84 2.79
C GLN A 162 -26.27 7.32 2.69
N ASN A 163 -25.28 6.63 2.13
CA ASN A 163 -25.26 5.18 1.99
C ASN A 163 -23.91 4.59 2.47
N PRO A 164 -23.63 4.66 3.78
CA PRO A 164 -22.35 4.20 4.32
C PRO A 164 -22.22 2.67 4.22
N PRO A 165 -20.98 2.14 4.22
CA PRO A 165 -20.73 0.71 4.26
C PRO A 165 -21.35 0.01 5.48
N PRO A 166 -21.61 -1.31 5.40
CA PRO A 166 -21.86 -2.13 6.57
C PRO A 166 -20.72 -1.98 7.60
N GLN A 167 -21.07 -1.77 8.86
CA GLN A 167 -20.08 -1.56 9.90
C GLN A 167 -19.53 -2.90 10.40
N PRO A 168 -18.20 -3.03 10.60
CA PRO A 168 -17.64 -4.16 11.32
C PRO A 168 -18.18 -4.23 12.77
N PRO A 169 -18.10 -5.38 13.45
CA PRO A 169 -18.57 -5.52 14.83
C PRO A 169 -17.91 -4.53 15.81
N MET A 170 -18.63 -4.23 16.89
CA MET A 170 -18.22 -3.35 18.00
C MET A 170 -17.94 -4.15 19.28
#